data_AF-A0A353V991-F1
#
_entry.id   AF-A0A353V991-F1
#
_cell.length_a   1.000
_cell.length_b   1.000
_cell.length_c   1.000
_cell.angle_alpha   90.00
_cell.angle_beta   90.00
_cell.angle_gamma   90.00
#
_symmetry.space_group_name_H-M   'P 1'
#
loop_
_entity.id
_entity.type
_entity.pdbx_description
1 polymer ?
#
loop_
_entity_poly.entity_id
_entity_poly.type
_entity_poly.pdbx_seq_one_letter_code
_entity_poly.pdbx_strand_id
1 'polypeptide(L)'
;MPTISQLVSQGRQAVRTKSKTPAMQGCPQKRGVCIRVYTTTPKKPNSALRKVARVRLTNGLEVTSYIPGVGHNLQEHSIVMIRGGRVKDLPGVR
;
A
#
# COMPACT_ATOMS: atom_id res chain seq x y z
N MET A 1 36.51 14.23 1.52
CA MET A 1 36.66 12.86 2.06
C MET A 1 36.90 12.97 3.57
N PRO A 2 36.19 12.22 4.42
CA PRO A 2 36.45 12.24 5.85
C PRO A 2 37.77 11.55 6.21
N THR A 3 38.47 12.06 7.22
CA THR A 3 39.71 11.47 7.74
C THR A 3 39.43 10.25 8.63
N ILE A 4 40.43 9.40 8.87
CA ILE A 4 40.28 8.22 9.74
C ILE A 4 39.87 8.63 11.16
N SER A 5 40.45 9.70 11.71
CA SER A 5 40.06 10.25 13.02
C SER A 5 38.58 10.68 13.08
N GLN A 6 38.06 11.26 12.00
CA GLN A 6 36.63 11.61 11.91
C GLN A 6 35.74 10.36 11.90
N LEU A 7 36.15 9.28 11.24
CA LEU A 7 35.40 8.01 11.22
C LEU A 7 35.46 7.25 12.55
N VAL A 8 36.56 7.39 13.29
CA VAL A 8 36.73 6.83 14.65
C VAL A 8 35.85 7.57 15.66
N SER A 9 35.77 8.90 15.56
CA SER A 9 34.93 9.75 16.42
C SER A 9 33.43 9.65 16.04
N GLN A 10 33.13 9.63 14.74
CA GLN A 10 31.78 9.54 14.20
C GLN A 10 31.74 8.50 13.08
N GLY A 11 31.33 7.28 13.44
CA GLY A 11 31.13 6.19 12.48
C GLY A 11 30.09 6.53 11.41
N ARG A 12 30.24 5.93 10.22
CA ARG A 12 29.24 6.06 9.16
C ARG A 12 27.91 5.45 9.60
N GLN A 13 26.83 6.17 9.38
CA GLN A 13 25.48 5.66 9.62
C GLN A 13 24.87 5.15 8.32
N ALA A 14 24.30 3.96 8.35
CA ALA A 14 23.52 3.44 7.24
C ALA A 14 22.22 4.23 7.10
N VAL A 15 21.88 4.61 5.86
CA VAL A 15 20.63 5.32 5.56
C VAL A 15 19.46 4.35 5.74
N ARG A 16 18.53 4.67 6.64
CA ARG A 16 17.33 3.85 6.88
C ARG A 16 16.29 4.08 5.78
N THR A 17 15.84 2.99 5.16
CA THR A 17 14.76 3.03 4.14
C THR A 17 13.40 2.68 4.73
N LYS A 18 12.36 3.43 4.38
CA LYS A 18 10.98 3.12 4.78
C LYS A 18 10.35 2.09 3.84
N SER A 19 9.58 1.15 4.41
CA SER A 19 8.82 0.19 3.61
C SER A 19 7.78 0.89 2.72
N LYS A 20 7.61 0.37 1.49
CA LYS A 20 6.60 0.85 0.57
C LYS A 20 5.18 0.43 0.97
N THR A 21 5.03 -0.55 1.86
CA THR A 21 3.75 -1.17 2.25
C THR A 21 3.69 -1.34 3.78
N PRO A 22 3.62 -0.24 4.56
CA PRO A 22 3.68 -0.29 6.02
C PRO A 22 2.53 -1.10 6.63
N ALA A 23 1.35 -1.11 5.99
CA ALA A 23 0.17 -1.82 6.49
C ALA A 23 0.34 -3.35 6.52
N MET A 24 1.25 -3.90 5.73
CA MET A 24 1.53 -5.33 5.68
C MET A 24 2.44 -5.81 6.83
N GLN A 25 3.14 -4.91 7.54
CA GLN A 25 4.02 -5.26 8.67
C GLN A 25 4.95 -6.47 8.41
N GLY A 26 5.48 -6.59 7.19
CA GLY A 26 6.37 -7.70 6.80
C GLY A 26 5.67 -8.98 6.31
N CYS A 27 4.34 -9.07 6.40
CA CYS A 27 3.59 -10.19 5.84
C CYS A 27 3.44 -10.06 4.30
N PRO A 28 3.50 -11.16 3.53
CA PRO A 28 3.29 -11.11 2.08
C PRO A 28 1.83 -10.76 1.72
N GLN A 29 0.88 -11.26 2.51
CA GLN A 29 -0.55 -11.06 2.34
C GLN A 29 -1.20 -10.86 3.71
N LYS A 30 -2.29 -10.11 3.76
CA LYS A 30 -3.14 -10.01 4.96
C LYS A 30 -4.61 -10.13 4.60
N ARG A 31 -5.36 -10.78 5.49
CA ARG A 31 -6.82 -10.82 5.43
C ARG A 31 -7.40 -9.48 5.89
N GLY A 32 -8.52 -9.08 5.30
CA GLY A 32 -9.28 -7.91 5.71
C GLY A 32 -10.75 -7.99 5.31
N VAL A 33 -11.54 -7.05 5.80
CA VAL A 33 -12.97 -6.91 5.54
C VAL A 33 -13.22 -5.61 4.78
N CYS A 34 -13.95 -5.69 3.66
CA CYS A 34 -14.33 -4.51 2.88
C CYS A 34 -15.31 -3.64 3.68
N ILE A 35 -14.94 -2.39 3.95
CA ILE A 35 -15.83 -1.38 4.52
C ILE A 35 -16.71 -0.78 3.43
N ARG A 36 -16.10 -0.43 2.29
CA ARG A 36 -16.79 0.21 1.16
C ARG A 36 -16.16 -0.17 -0.16
N VAL A 37 -16.98 -0.52 -1.14
CA VAL A 37 -16.56 -0.81 -2.52
C VAL A 37 -17.05 0.34 -3.41
N TYR A 38 -16.14 0.96 -4.16
CA TYR A 38 -16.46 2.13 -4.97
C TYR A 38 -15.48 2.30 -6.14
N THR A 39 -15.74 3.27 -7.02
CA THR A 39 -14.87 3.60 -8.15
C THR A 39 -14.15 4.93 -7.93
N THR A 40 -12.91 5.03 -8.41
CA THR A 40 -12.10 6.25 -8.36
C THR A 40 -11.51 6.58 -9.73
N THR A 41 -11.37 7.88 -10.01
CA THR A 41 -10.69 8.37 -11.21
C THR A 41 -9.17 8.39 -10.99
N PRO A 42 -8.37 8.04 -12.02
CA PRO A 42 -6.92 8.09 -11.94
C PRO A 42 -6.37 9.51 -12.01
N LYS A 43 -5.09 9.67 -11.67
CA LYS A 43 -4.35 10.91 -11.91
C LYS A 43 -4.18 11.13 -13.42
N LYS A 44 -4.32 12.40 -13.87
CA LYS A 44 -3.92 12.85 -15.22
C LYS A 44 -2.49 12.35 -15.55
N PRO A 45 -2.19 11.82 -16.74
CA PRO A 45 -2.88 11.94 -18.04
C PRO A 45 -3.96 10.90 -18.32
N ASN A 46 -4.13 9.92 -17.44
CA ASN A 46 -5.03 8.79 -17.69
C ASN A 46 -6.48 9.16 -17.35
N SER A 47 -7.44 8.50 -18.01
CA SER A 47 -8.87 8.60 -17.71
C SER A 47 -9.48 7.21 -17.71
N ALA A 48 -10.17 6.84 -16.63
CA ALA A 48 -10.89 5.57 -16.45
C ALA A 48 -11.69 5.60 -15.14
N LEU A 49 -12.58 4.61 -14.96
CA LEU A 49 -13.15 4.28 -13.65
C LEU A 49 -12.41 3.08 -13.07
N ARG A 50 -11.60 3.29 -12.03
CA ARG A 50 -10.86 2.22 -11.36
C ARG A 50 -11.66 1.70 -10.18
N LYS A 51 -11.82 0.37 -10.08
CA LYS A 51 -12.52 -0.27 -8.96
C LYS A 51 -11.59 -0.39 -7.76
N VAL A 52 -12.03 0.09 -6.61
CA VAL A 52 -11.27 0.09 -5.37
C VAL A 52 -12.17 -0.31 -4.19
N ALA A 53 -11.56 -0.89 -3.17
CA ALA A 53 -12.21 -1.20 -1.91
C ALA A 53 -11.45 -0.58 -0.75
N ARG A 54 -12.16 0.08 0.16
CA ARG A 54 -11.66 0.43 1.49
C ARG A 54 -11.75 -0.82 2.35
N VAL A 55 -10.62 -1.28 2.89
CA VAL A 55 -10.54 -2.55 3.62
C VAL A 55 -9.91 -2.34 4.99
N ARG A 56 -10.55 -2.89 6.02
CA ARG A 56 -9.99 -2.98 7.37
C ARG A 56 -9.25 -4.30 7.51
N LEU A 57 -7.94 -4.23 7.71
CA LEU A 57 -7.08 -5.40 7.88
C LEU A 57 -7.21 -5.98 9.29
N THR A 58 -6.76 -7.23 9.47
CA THR A 58 -6.74 -7.88 10.80
C THR A 58 -5.86 -7.16 11.83
N ASN A 59 -4.93 -6.28 11.40
CA ASN A 59 -4.14 -5.44 12.31
C ASN A 59 -4.79 -4.10 12.64
N GLY A 60 -6.06 -3.89 12.31
CA GLY A 60 -6.84 -2.70 12.63
C GLY A 60 -6.60 -1.52 11.68
N LEU A 61 -5.64 -1.61 10.76
CA LEU A 61 -5.37 -0.55 9.79
C LEU A 61 -6.38 -0.57 8.65
N GLU A 62 -6.80 0.62 8.24
CA GLU A 62 -7.64 0.80 7.06
C GLU A 62 -6.82 1.22 5.85
N VAL A 63 -6.97 0.46 4.76
CA VAL A 63 -6.22 0.67 3.52
C VAL A 63 -7.17 0.68 2.34
N THR A 64 -6.84 1.48 1.33
CA THR A 64 -7.54 1.43 0.04
C THR A 64 -6.81 0.47 -0.88
N SER A 65 -7.50 -0.58 -1.30
CA SER A 65 -6.99 -1.65 -2.16
C SER A 65 -7.59 -1.57 -3.57
N TYR A 66 -6.80 -1.92 -4.58
CA TYR A 66 -7.26 -2.02 -5.96
C TYR A 66 -7.82 -3.39 -6.26
N ILE A 67 -8.94 -3.45 -6.98
CA ILE A 67 -9.56 -4.70 -7.39
C ILE A 67 -9.15 -4.98 -8.84
N PRO A 68 -8.28 -5.97 -9.09
CA PRO A 68 -7.81 -6.29 -10.44
C PRO A 68 -8.91 -6.97 -11.28
N GLY A 69 -8.69 -7.04 -12.60
CA GLY A 69 -9.61 -7.69 -13.54
C GLY A 69 -10.78 -6.80 -13.98
N VAL A 70 -11.67 -7.36 -14.82
CA VAL A 70 -12.76 -6.62 -15.48
C VAL A 70 -14.03 -6.57 -14.62
N GLY A 71 -14.45 -7.68 -14.02
CA GLY A 71 -15.59 -7.75 -13.09
C GLY A 71 -15.15 -7.91 -11.62
N HIS A 72 -16.10 -7.81 -10.69
CA HIS A 72 -15.94 -8.23 -9.28
C HIS A 72 -17.32 -8.44 -8.63
N ASN A 73 -17.40 -9.30 -7.63
CA ASN A 73 -18.61 -9.57 -6.83
C ASN A 73 -18.42 -9.15 -5.36
N LEU A 74 -17.55 -8.15 -5.10
CA LEU A 74 -17.31 -7.72 -3.73
C LEU A 74 -18.44 -6.79 -3.27
N GLN A 75 -18.92 -7.06 -2.07
CA GLN A 75 -19.91 -6.25 -1.38
C GLN A 75 -19.28 -5.68 -0.10
N GLU A 76 -20.01 -4.81 0.59
CA GLU A 76 -19.64 -4.43 1.96
C GLU A 76 -19.56 -5.68 2.84
N HIS A 77 -18.63 -5.68 3.79
CA HIS A 77 -18.34 -6.81 4.70
C HIS A 77 -17.77 -8.07 4.04
N SER A 78 -17.50 -8.06 2.73
CA SER A 78 -16.80 -9.17 2.07
C SER A 78 -15.40 -9.36 2.65
N ILE A 79 -15.03 -10.61 2.92
CA ILE A 79 -13.69 -10.97 3.39
C ILE A 79 -12.77 -11.13 2.19
N VAL A 80 -11.63 -10.44 2.21
CA VAL A 80 -10.65 -10.42 1.11
C VAL A 80 -9.24 -10.66 1.62
N MET A 81 -8.40 -11.18 0.74
CA MET A 81 -6.96 -11.29 0.95
C MET A 81 -6.25 -10.22 0.11
N ILE A 82 -5.48 -9.36 0.77
CA ILE A 82 -4.76 -8.26 0.12
C ILE A 82 -3.29 -8.60 0.06
N ARG A 83 -2.66 -8.28 -1.07
CA ARG A 83 -1.21 -8.19 -1.23
C ARG A 83 -0.79 -6.73 -1.33
N GLY A 84 0.43 -6.43 -0.91
CA GLY A 84 1.02 -5.11 -1.12
C GLY A 84 1.24 -4.82 -2.61
N GLY A 85 1.09 -3.56 -3.02
CA GLY A 85 1.33 -3.16 -4.40
C GLY A 85 0.74 -1.79 -4.70
N ARG A 86 1.61 -0.82 -5.03
CA ARG A 86 1.16 0.50 -5.46
C ARG A 86 0.61 0.45 -6.88
N VAL A 87 -0.61 0.95 -7.06
CA VAL A 87 -1.12 1.28 -8.40
C VAL A 87 -0.58 2.64 -8.81
N LYS A 88 0.18 2.69 -9.92
CA LYS A 88 0.87 3.91 -10.38
C LYS A 88 -0.11 5.07 -10.61
N ASP A 89 -1.26 4.76 -11.17
CA ASP A 89 -2.27 5.74 -11.60
C ASP A 89 -3.12 6.30 -10.45
N LEU A 90 -3.26 5.54 -9.35
CA LEU A 90 -4.11 5.91 -8.23
C LEU A 90 -3.26 6.40 -7.06
N PRO A 91 -3.33 7.69 -6.67
CA PRO A 91 -2.65 8.16 -5.48
C PRO A 91 -3.27 7.52 -4.22
N GLY A 92 -2.44 7.11 -3.27
CA GLY A 92 -2.90 6.57 -1.98
C GLY A 92 -3.32 5.09 -1.98
N VAL A 93 -3.35 4.42 -3.13
CA VAL A 93 -3.66 2.98 -3.24
C VAL A 93 -2.35 2.18 -3.22
N ARG A 94 -2.09 1.43 -2.13
CA ARG A 94 -0.79 0.79 -1.82
C ARG A 94 -0.94 -0.60 -1.23
#